data_AF-A0A401NVH7-F1
#
_entry.id   AF-A0A401NVH7-F1
#
_cell.length_a   1.000
_cell.length_b   1.000
_cell.length_c   1.000
_cell.angle_alpha   90.00
_cell.angle_beta   90.00
_cell.angle_gamma   90.00
#
_symmetry.space_group_name_H-M   'P 1'
#
loop_
_entity.id
_entity.type
_entity.pdbx_description
1 polymer ?
#
loop_
_entity_poly.entity_id
_entity_poly.type
_entity_poly.pdbx_seq_one_letter_code
_entity_poly.pdbx_strand_id
1 'polypeptide(L)'
;MPIIVTVHVDVVLTILTVLGIGNRLWGLMYPNAVVFDEVYYGQFVSLYMKQMFFIDDSGPPLGHMILAVGAYYGGFDGNFSWNRIGAEYTGNVPVWNLRFLPALASALCISLAYQIVVELKYSHFSALIAALLIMFENALITQSRFMLLESVLIFFVLLAVLSYLKFYNMQRCSFSVSWWFWLFLTGTACALAIGVKYMGLFTYLLLLAIAGGHTWQIIGDTSLSNGGLARITQGQPLEIAFGSQITLRNVWSKPVPCWLHSHKNMYPIRYDSGRGSSHQQQVTCYPFKDVNNWWIVKDPGKQELVVSNPPRPVRHGDIVQLVHGMTARLLNTHDVAAPMSPHWQEISCYVDYNVSMPSQNLWKVEIVNRDANEEVWKTILSEVKLLHVNTSAVLKLSGTALPDWGYRQLEIVGDKSSNVYHQNMAWNVEEHRYGKSKAVC
;
A
#
# COMPACT_ATOMS: atom_id res chain seq x y z
N MET A 1 -3.00 9.96 -27.77
CA MET A 1 -1.63 9.48 -27.46
C MET A 1 -1.48 8.07 -28.00
N PRO A 2 -0.41 7.72 -28.72
CA PRO A 2 -0.20 6.35 -29.18
C PRO A 2 0.11 5.46 -27.97
N ILE A 3 -0.60 4.33 -27.87
CA ILE A 3 -0.30 3.28 -26.89
C ILE A 3 0.95 2.57 -27.39
N ILE A 4 2.09 2.81 -26.75
CA ILE A 4 3.35 2.13 -27.06
C ILE A 4 3.42 0.89 -26.17
N VAL A 5 3.31 -0.30 -26.77
CA VAL A 5 3.46 -1.58 -26.08
C VAL A 5 4.88 -2.10 -26.32
N THR A 6 5.70 -2.12 -25.27
CA THR A 6 7.04 -2.73 -25.30
C THR A 6 6.95 -4.18 -24.86
N VAL A 7 7.22 -5.12 -25.77
CA VAL A 7 7.21 -6.57 -25.48
C VAL A 7 8.65 -7.05 -25.28
N HIS A 8 8.93 -7.60 -24.10
CA HIS A 8 10.19 -8.30 -23.84
C HIS A 8 9.97 -9.80 -24.00
N VAL A 9 10.68 -10.42 -24.95
CA VAL A 9 10.55 -11.85 -25.25
C VAL A 9 11.72 -12.59 -24.63
N ASP A 10 11.41 -13.52 -23.72
CA ASP A 10 12.39 -14.49 -23.23
C ASP A 10 12.46 -15.66 -24.21
N VAL A 11 13.60 -15.76 -24.91
CA VAL A 11 13.84 -16.78 -25.93
C VAL A 11 13.90 -18.17 -25.31
N VAL A 12 14.45 -18.31 -24.11
CA VAL A 12 14.56 -19.61 -23.42
C VAL A 12 13.19 -20.13 -23.05
N LEU A 13 12.35 -19.26 -22.46
CA LEU A 13 10.97 -19.58 -22.14
C LEU A 13 10.18 -19.99 -23.40
N THR A 14 10.36 -19.26 -24.49
CA THR A 14 9.67 -19.55 -25.76
C THR A 14 10.06 -20.92 -26.31
N ILE A 15 11.36 -21.24 -26.32
CA ILE A 15 11.88 -22.55 -26.75
C ILE A 15 11.33 -23.66 -25.86
N LEU A 16 11.37 -23.49 -24.54
CA LEU A 16 10.82 -24.46 -23.59
C LEU A 16 9.32 -24.70 -23.78
N THR A 17 8.56 -23.65 -24.08
CA THR A 17 7.12 -23.75 -24.36
C THR A 17 6.89 -24.59 -25.61
N VAL A 18 7.62 -24.32 -26.70
CA VAL A 18 7.49 -25.05 -27.97
C VAL A 18 7.91 -26.51 -27.81
N LEU A 19 9.04 -26.77 -27.17
CA LEU A 19 9.51 -28.14 -26.90
C LEU A 19 8.55 -28.89 -25.96
N GLY A 20 8.01 -28.21 -24.95
CA GLY A 20 7.02 -28.77 -24.03
C GLY A 20 5.73 -29.18 -24.75
N ILE A 21 5.19 -28.31 -25.61
CA ILE A 21 4.03 -28.63 -26.46
C ILE A 21 4.34 -29.83 -27.36
N GLY A 22 5.50 -29.84 -28.04
CA GLY A 22 5.91 -30.96 -28.88
C GLY A 22 5.99 -32.28 -28.09
N ASN A 23 6.61 -32.26 -26.91
CA ASN A 23 6.79 -33.44 -26.06
C ASN A 23 5.46 -33.98 -25.52
N ARG A 24 4.53 -33.11 -25.10
CA ARG A 24 3.27 -33.53 -24.48
C ARG A 24 2.18 -33.92 -25.46
N LEU A 25 2.14 -33.30 -26.64
CA LEU A 25 1.13 -33.60 -27.66
C LEU A 25 1.55 -34.73 -28.62
N TRP A 26 2.79 -35.24 -28.48
CA TRP A 26 3.26 -36.32 -29.33
C TRP A 26 2.46 -37.61 -29.11
N GLY A 27 1.79 -38.06 -30.17
CA GLY A 27 1.14 -39.37 -30.21
C GLY A 27 -0.02 -39.54 -29.24
N LEU A 28 -0.85 -38.51 -28.99
CA LEU A 28 -2.01 -38.59 -28.07
C LEU A 28 -3.04 -39.68 -28.44
N MET A 29 -3.13 -40.05 -29.72
CA MET A 29 -4.04 -41.11 -30.17
C MET A 29 -3.61 -42.52 -29.73
N TYR A 30 -2.34 -42.71 -29.39
CA TYR A 30 -1.85 -43.98 -28.86
C TYR A 30 -1.80 -43.92 -27.33
N PRO A 31 -2.21 -44.98 -26.59
CA PRO A 31 -2.95 -46.15 -27.05
C PRO A 31 -4.38 -45.79 -27.47
N ASN A 32 -4.89 -46.43 -28.52
CA ASN A 32 -6.27 -46.26 -28.99
C ASN A 32 -7.25 -47.15 -28.21
N ALA A 33 -7.12 -47.12 -26.88
CA ALA A 33 -7.95 -47.86 -25.96
C ALA A 33 -8.14 -47.05 -24.68
N VAL A 34 -9.23 -47.34 -23.98
CA VAL A 34 -9.55 -46.75 -22.68
C VAL A 34 -8.50 -47.20 -21.67
N VAL A 35 -7.87 -46.26 -20.97
CA VAL A 35 -6.88 -46.58 -19.92
C VAL A 35 -7.44 -46.36 -18.51
N PHE A 36 -6.57 -46.53 -17.51
CA PHE A 36 -6.86 -46.27 -16.10
C PHE A 36 -7.48 -44.88 -15.90
N ASP A 37 -8.53 -44.81 -15.08
CA ASP A 37 -9.40 -43.65 -14.79
C ASP A 37 -10.13 -42.97 -15.97
N GLU A 38 -9.69 -43.15 -17.22
CA GLU A 38 -10.46 -42.70 -18.40
C GLU A 38 -11.84 -43.37 -18.46
N VAL A 39 -11.99 -44.58 -17.92
CA VAL A 39 -13.29 -45.27 -17.78
C VAL A 39 -14.29 -44.41 -17.01
N TYR A 40 -13.88 -43.87 -15.85
CA TYR A 40 -14.78 -43.09 -14.99
C TYR A 40 -15.01 -41.69 -15.55
N TYR A 41 -13.93 -40.99 -15.91
CA TYR A 41 -14.02 -39.65 -16.47
C TYR A 41 -14.80 -39.63 -17.80
N GLY A 42 -14.68 -40.68 -18.61
CA GLY A 42 -15.41 -40.83 -19.86
C GLY A 42 -16.91 -41.01 -19.65
N GLN A 43 -17.32 -41.73 -18.60
CA GLN A 43 -18.74 -41.81 -18.21
C GLN A 43 -19.27 -40.41 -17.89
N PHE A 44 -18.58 -39.64 -17.06
CA PHE A 44 -19.00 -38.28 -16.71
C PHE A 44 -19.04 -37.34 -17.92
N VAL A 45 -18.03 -37.39 -18.79
CA VAL A 45 -18.03 -36.63 -20.06
C VAL A 45 -19.25 -36.99 -20.92
N SER A 46 -19.60 -38.27 -21.00
CA SER A 46 -20.77 -38.74 -21.75
C SER A 46 -22.08 -38.21 -21.17
N LEU A 47 -22.19 -38.15 -19.84
CA LEU A 47 -23.34 -37.58 -19.13
C LEU A 47 -23.47 -36.07 -19.39
N TYR A 48 -22.35 -35.34 -19.38
CA TYR A 48 -22.32 -33.91 -19.76
C TYR A 48 -22.75 -33.70 -21.22
N MET A 49 -22.24 -34.50 -22.16
CA MET A 49 -22.62 -34.42 -23.58
C MET A 49 -24.12 -34.70 -23.78
N LYS A 50 -24.69 -35.61 -22.98
CA LYS A 50 -26.11 -35.94 -22.98
C LYS A 50 -26.98 -34.98 -22.17
N GLN A 51 -26.37 -33.99 -21.52
CA GLN A 51 -27.05 -33.03 -20.63
C GLN A 51 -27.89 -33.71 -19.54
N MET A 52 -27.42 -34.87 -19.04
CA MET A 52 -28.08 -35.59 -17.97
C MET A 52 -27.47 -35.21 -16.62
N PHE A 53 -28.31 -34.87 -15.66
CA PHE A 53 -27.86 -34.63 -14.30
C PHE A 53 -27.30 -35.90 -13.67
N PHE A 54 -26.20 -35.77 -12.94
CA PHE A 54 -25.59 -36.85 -12.17
C PHE A 54 -24.97 -36.29 -10.89
N ILE A 55 -24.71 -37.18 -9.94
CA ILE A 55 -23.99 -36.88 -8.71
C ILE A 55 -22.65 -37.58 -8.79
N ASP A 56 -21.59 -36.83 -8.55
CA ASP A 56 -20.22 -37.32 -8.53
C ASP A 56 -19.61 -37.10 -7.14
N ASP A 57 -19.32 -38.19 -6.46
CA ASP A 57 -18.74 -38.19 -5.12
C ASP A 57 -17.21 -37.96 -5.15
N SER A 58 -16.59 -37.99 -6.33
CA SER A 58 -15.13 -37.91 -6.48
C SER A 58 -14.58 -36.48 -6.41
N GLY A 59 -15.40 -35.46 -6.71
CA GLY A 59 -14.94 -34.09 -6.63
C GLY A 59 -15.84 -33.05 -7.30
N PRO A 60 -15.37 -31.80 -7.33
CA PRO A 60 -16.08 -30.70 -7.97
C PRO A 60 -16.08 -30.80 -9.51
N PRO A 61 -17.03 -30.12 -10.19
CA PRO A 61 -17.39 -30.44 -11.56
C PRO A 61 -16.45 -29.87 -12.63
N LEU A 62 -15.63 -28.85 -12.32
CA LEU A 62 -14.91 -28.07 -13.34
C LEU A 62 -13.95 -28.93 -14.16
N GLY A 63 -13.27 -29.89 -13.52
CA GLY A 63 -12.36 -30.79 -14.22
C GLY A 63 -13.07 -31.59 -15.31
N HIS A 64 -14.19 -32.20 -14.96
CA HIS A 64 -15.03 -32.95 -15.89
C HIS A 64 -15.62 -32.05 -16.99
N MET A 65 -16.03 -30.83 -16.64
CA MET A 65 -16.52 -29.86 -17.62
C MET A 65 -15.43 -29.46 -18.63
N ILE A 66 -14.19 -29.30 -18.21
CA ILE A 66 -13.05 -29.01 -19.11
C ILE A 66 -12.85 -30.18 -20.08
N LEU A 67 -12.90 -31.42 -19.61
CA LEU A 67 -12.82 -32.59 -20.48
C LEU A 67 -14.00 -32.65 -21.46
N ALA A 68 -15.21 -32.34 -21.00
CA ALA A 68 -16.40 -32.27 -21.84
C ALA A 68 -16.31 -31.19 -22.92
N VAL A 69 -15.64 -30.06 -22.66
CA VAL A 69 -15.34 -29.05 -23.70
C VAL A 69 -14.47 -29.64 -24.80
N GLY A 70 -13.44 -30.42 -24.44
CA GLY A 70 -12.62 -31.15 -25.43
C GLY A 70 -13.46 -32.13 -26.26
N ALA A 71 -14.36 -32.86 -25.61
CA ALA A 71 -15.29 -33.78 -26.25
C ALA A 71 -16.23 -33.07 -27.25
N TYR A 72 -16.80 -31.94 -26.83
CA TYR A 72 -17.70 -31.11 -27.63
C TYR A 72 -17.02 -30.60 -28.90
N TYR A 73 -15.81 -30.04 -28.79
CA TYR A 73 -15.03 -29.63 -29.97
C TYR A 73 -14.62 -30.79 -30.87
N GLY A 74 -14.49 -31.99 -30.31
CA GLY A 74 -14.25 -33.22 -31.07
C GLY A 74 -15.51 -33.82 -31.73
N GLY A 75 -16.69 -33.25 -31.49
CA GLY A 75 -17.95 -33.78 -32.02
C GLY A 75 -18.43 -35.07 -31.36
N PHE A 76 -18.03 -35.34 -30.11
CA PHE A 76 -18.48 -36.52 -29.37
C PHE A 76 -19.96 -36.39 -28.99
N ASP A 77 -20.78 -37.39 -29.30
CA ASP A 77 -22.23 -37.40 -29.03
C ASP A 77 -22.60 -38.00 -27.67
N GLY A 78 -21.61 -38.44 -26.87
CA GLY A 78 -21.83 -39.11 -25.58
C GLY A 78 -22.22 -40.59 -25.70
N ASN A 79 -22.20 -41.17 -26.90
CA ASN A 79 -22.57 -42.57 -27.13
C ASN A 79 -21.33 -43.46 -27.20
N PHE A 80 -20.80 -43.80 -26.03
CA PHE A 80 -19.75 -44.82 -25.90
C PHE A 80 -19.89 -45.56 -24.58
N SER A 81 -19.64 -46.88 -24.59
CA SER A 81 -19.79 -47.73 -23.42
C SER A 81 -18.45 -47.87 -22.69
N TRP A 82 -18.24 -47.03 -21.68
CA TRP A 82 -17.03 -47.01 -20.83
C TRP A 82 -17.05 -48.14 -19.80
N ASN A 83 -16.93 -49.40 -20.24
CA ASN A 83 -17.21 -50.56 -19.39
C ASN A 83 -15.95 -51.22 -18.81
N ARG A 84 -14.81 -51.12 -19.51
CA ARG A 84 -13.56 -51.78 -19.12
C ARG A 84 -12.34 -51.03 -19.59
N ILE A 85 -11.27 -51.11 -18.81
CA ILE A 85 -9.92 -50.73 -19.22
C ILE A 85 -9.48 -51.66 -20.36
N GLY A 86 -8.85 -51.10 -21.39
CA GLY A 86 -8.43 -51.82 -22.59
C GLY A 86 -9.52 -51.98 -23.66
N ALA A 87 -10.71 -51.41 -23.47
CA ALA A 87 -11.70 -51.33 -24.56
C ALA A 87 -11.19 -50.41 -25.67
N GLU A 88 -11.23 -50.89 -26.92
CA GLU A 88 -10.84 -50.08 -28.07
C GLU A 88 -11.86 -48.96 -28.32
N TYR A 89 -11.36 -47.77 -28.69
CA TYR A 89 -12.22 -46.65 -29.06
C TYR A 89 -12.87 -46.90 -30.42
N THR A 90 -14.17 -46.68 -30.49
CA THR A 90 -14.94 -46.67 -31.74
C THR A 90 -14.68 -45.37 -32.50
N GLY A 91 -14.92 -45.38 -33.82
CA GLY A 91 -14.63 -44.22 -34.69
C GLY A 91 -15.39 -42.93 -34.36
N ASN A 92 -16.41 -42.99 -33.49
CA ASN A 92 -17.15 -41.81 -33.01
C ASN A 92 -16.47 -41.11 -31.81
N VAL A 93 -15.44 -41.69 -31.18
CA VAL A 93 -14.77 -41.09 -30.03
C VAL A 93 -13.57 -40.26 -30.50
N PRO A 94 -13.57 -38.94 -30.30
CA PRO A 94 -12.46 -38.08 -30.70
C PRO A 94 -11.33 -38.12 -29.65
N VAL A 95 -10.57 -39.22 -29.63
CA VAL A 95 -9.52 -39.52 -28.63
C VAL A 95 -8.50 -38.39 -28.50
N TRP A 96 -8.09 -37.81 -29.63
CA TRP A 96 -7.11 -36.71 -29.64
C TRP A 96 -7.65 -35.49 -28.87
N ASN A 97 -8.89 -35.08 -29.13
CA ASN A 97 -9.51 -33.91 -28.52
C ASN A 97 -9.78 -34.11 -27.02
N LEU A 98 -10.15 -35.33 -26.61
CA LEU A 98 -10.35 -35.67 -25.21
C LEU A 98 -9.05 -35.57 -24.40
N ARG A 99 -7.92 -35.97 -24.99
CA ARG A 99 -6.59 -35.94 -24.35
C ARG A 99 -5.86 -34.61 -24.53
N PHE A 100 -6.28 -33.78 -25.47
CA PHE A 100 -5.62 -32.52 -25.83
C PHE A 100 -5.52 -31.52 -24.67
N LEU A 101 -6.61 -31.25 -23.95
CA LEU A 101 -6.61 -30.23 -22.90
C LEU A 101 -5.74 -30.61 -21.68
N PRO A 102 -5.79 -31.85 -21.16
CA PRO A 102 -4.83 -32.32 -20.16
C PRO A 102 -3.37 -32.24 -20.62
N ALA A 103 -3.09 -32.64 -21.87
CA ALA A 103 -1.74 -32.60 -22.43
C ALA A 103 -1.23 -31.17 -22.58
N LEU A 104 -2.07 -30.26 -23.06
CA LEU A 104 -1.76 -28.83 -23.20
C LEU A 104 -1.50 -28.19 -21.83
N ALA A 105 -2.34 -28.45 -20.84
CA ALA A 105 -2.16 -27.95 -19.48
C ALA A 105 -0.79 -28.36 -18.91
N SER A 106 -0.41 -29.63 -19.09
CA SER A 106 0.90 -30.15 -18.68
C SER A 106 2.07 -29.55 -19.48
N ALA A 107 1.89 -29.28 -20.77
CA ALA A 107 2.88 -28.57 -21.58
C ALA A 107 3.16 -27.16 -21.05
N LEU A 108 2.11 -26.45 -20.64
CA LEU A 108 2.25 -25.12 -20.04
C LEU A 108 2.87 -25.17 -18.63
N CYS A 109 2.69 -26.25 -17.87
CA CYS A 109 3.36 -26.44 -16.58
C CYS A 109 4.88 -26.33 -16.67
N ILE A 110 5.50 -26.81 -17.77
CA ILE A 110 6.94 -26.71 -17.99
C ILE A 110 7.39 -25.24 -18.01
N SER A 111 6.60 -24.40 -18.68
CA SER A 111 6.86 -22.96 -18.80
C SER A 111 6.61 -22.22 -17.48
N LEU A 112 5.56 -22.60 -16.76
CA LEU A 112 5.27 -22.07 -15.43
C LEU A 112 6.39 -22.39 -14.44
N ALA A 113 6.93 -23.62 -14.47
CA ALA A 113 8.02 -24.01 -13.60
C ALA A 113 9.29 -23.19 -13.82
N TYR A 114 9.66 -22.95 -15.09
CA TYR A 114 10.75 -22.04 -15.43
C TYR A 114 10.53 -20.66 -14.80
N GLN A 115 9.34 -20.08 -15.02
CA GLN A 115 9.03 -18.75 -14.51
C GLN A 115 9.00 -18.69 -12.99
N ILE A 116 8.51 -19.72 -12.30
CA ILE A 116 8.50 -19.77 -10.83
C ILE A 116 9.93 -19.66 -10.29
N VAL A 117 10.88 -20.40 -10.85
CA VAL A 117 12.28 -20.36 -10.41
C VAL A 117 12.94 -19.00 -10.69
N VAL A 118 12.62 -18.39 -11.83
CA VAL A 118 13.06 -17.02 -12.16
C VAL A 118 12.47 -16.01 -11.17
N GLU A 119 11.19 -16.13 -10.83
CA GLU A 119 10.54 -15.24 -9.86
C GLU A 119 11.06 -15.44 -8.44
N LEU A 120 11.52 -16.64 -8.08
CA LEU A 120 12.24 -16.91 -6.84
C LEU A 120 13.67 -16.32 -6.82
N LYS A 121 14.07 -15.57 -7.86
CA LYS A 121 15.36 -14.87 -8.01
C LYS A 121 16.58 -15.79 -8.16
N TYR A 122 16.35 -17.04 -8.60
CA TYR A 122 17.44 -17.92 -9.01
C TYR A 122 17.91 -17.63 -10.44
N SER A 123 19.07 -18.18 -10.80
CA SER A 123 19.66 -18.02 -12.14
C SER A 123 18.79 -18.65 -13.23
N HIS A 124 18.84 -18.10 -14.44
CA HIS A 124 18.16 -18.66 -15.62
C HIS A 124 18.62 -20.10 -15.93
N PHE A 125 19.86 -20.47 -15.56
CA PHE A 125 20.38 -21.83 -15.71
C PHE A 125 19.70 -22.80 -14.74
N SER A 126 19.52 -22.41 -13.47
CA SER A 126 18.77 -23.20 -12.48
C SER A 126 17.30 -23.36 -12.90
N ALA A 127 16.69 -22.30 -13.42
CA ALA A 127 15.33 -22.33 -13.95
C ALA A 127 15.19 -23.26 -15.16
N LEU A 128 16.18 -23.27 -16.05
CA LEU A 128 16.24 -24.19 -17.18
C LEU A 128 16.29 -25.64 -16.70
N ILE A 129 17.16 -25.97 -15.73
CA ILE A 129 17.25 -27.32 -15.16
C ILE A 129 15.90 -27.74 -14.56
N ALA A 130 15.24 -26.88 -13.78
CA ALA A 130 13.94 -27.19 -13.20
C ALA A 130 12.87 -27.49 -14.26
N ALA A 131 12.85 -26.71 -15.35
CA ALA A 131 11.94 -26.94 -16.46
C ALA A 131 12.25 -28.26 -17.20
N LEU A 132 13.53 -28.58 -17.41
CA LEU A 132 13.96 -29.84 -18.04
C LEU A 132 13.58 -31.05 -17.16
N LEU A 133 13.72 -30.96 -15.83
CA LEU A 133 13.32 -32.02 -14.91
C LEU A 133 11.82 -32.31 -15.04
N ILE A 134 10.97 -31.27 -15.05
CA ILE A 134 9.52 -31.45 -15.24
C ILE A 134 9.21 -31.96 -16.65
N MET A 135 9.92 -31.48 -17.67
CA MET A 135 9.71 -31.89 -19.06
C MET A 135 9.96 -33.38 -19.26
N PHE A 136 11.01 -33.93 -18.65
CA PHE A 136 11.43 -35.33 -18.77
C PHE A 136 10.93 -36.25 -17.63
N GLU A 137 10.09 -35.74 -16.72
CA GLU A 137 9.50 -36.56 -15.66
C GLU A 137 8.41 -37.48 -16.23
N ASN A 138 8.68 -38.78 -16.22
CA ASN A 138 7.82 -39.82 -16.79
C ASN A 138 6.44 -39.88 -16.14
N ALA A 139 6.36 -39.65 -14.82
CA ALA A 139 5.07 -39.67 -14.12
C ALA A 139 4.13 -38.57 -14.66
N LEU A 140 4.66 -37.35 -14.82
CA LEU A 140 3.89 -36.24 -15.37
C LEU A 140 3.54 -36.45 -16.85
N ILE A 141 4.47 -37.01 -17.64
CA ILE A 141 4.22 -37.32 -19.06
C ILE A 141 3.05 -38.30 -19.17
N THR A 142 3.12 -39.40 -18.42
CA THR A 142 2.11 -40.45 -18.41
C THR A 142 0.75 -39.91 -17.99
N GLN A 143 0.68 -39.15 -16.90
CA GLN A 143 -0.55 -38.53 -16.40
C GLN A 143 -1.16 -37.54 -17.40
N SER A 144 -0.34 -36.77 -18.12
CA SER A 144 -0.81 -35.76 -19.08
C SER A 144 -1.29 -36.31 -20.41
N ARG A 145 -0.90 -37.54 -20.74
CA ARG A 145 -1.21 -38.16 -22.03
C ARG A 145 -2.64 -38.68 -22.10
N PHE A 146 -3.27 -38.88 -20.95
CA PHE A 146 -4.60 -39.46 -20.82
C PHE A 146 -5.63 -38.41 -20.42
N MET A 147 -6.90 -38.76 -20.55
CA MET A 147 -8.04 -37.93 -20.16
C MET A 147 -8.19 -37.92 -18.62
N LEU A 148 -7.19 -37.36 -17.95
CA LEU A 148 -7.04 -37.30 -16.49
C LEU A 148 -7.07 -35.84 -16.01
N LEU A 149 -7.57 -35.63 -14.79
CA LEU A 149 -7.78 -34.30 -14.21
C LEU A 149 -6.51 -33.72 -13.57
N GLU A 150 -5.55 -34.57 -13.24
CA GLU A 150 -4.33 -34.27 -12.49
C GLU A 150 -3.49 -33.20 -13.20
N SER A 151 -3.37 -33.28 -14.53
CA SER A 151 -2.58 -32.33 -15.30
C SER A 151 -3.19 -30.93 -15.31
N VAL A 152 -4.52 -30.84 -15.35
CA VAL A 152 -5.25 -29.58 -15.27
C VAL A 152 -5.17 -28.98 -13.87
N LEU A 153 -5.26 -29.82 -12.83
CA LEU A 153 -5.07 -29.40 -11.44
C LEU A 153 -3.67 -28.82 -11.22
N ILE A 154 -2.62 -29.55 -11.63
CA ILE A 154 -1.22 -29.11 -11.47
C ILE A 154 -0.98 -27.79 -12.19
N PHE A 155 -1.57 -27.60 -13.38
CA PHE A 155 -1.49 -26.34 -14.10
C PHE A 155 -2.06 -25.17 -13.30
N PHE A 156 -3.28 -25.28 -12.77
CA PHE A 156 -3.88 -24.21 -11.98
C PHE A 156 -3.14 -23.95 -10.66
N VAL A 157 -2.61 -25.01 -10.03
CA VAL A 157 -1.77 -24.90 -8.82
C VAL A 157 -0.48 -24.12 -9.12
N LEU A 158 0.25 -24.46 -10.18
CA LEU A 158 1.47 -23.76 -10.56
C LEU A 158 1.16 -22.32 -11.00
N LEU A 159 0.06 -22.09 -11.70
CA LEU A 159 -0.39 -20.75 -12.09
C LEU A 159 -0.71 -19.89 -10.87
N ALA A 160 -1.36 -20.45 -9.85
CA ALA A 160 -1.64 -19.74 -8.60
C ALA A 160 -0.34 -19.35 -7.88
N VAL A 161 0.62 -20.28 -7.75
CA VAL A 161 1.92 -20.01 -7.13
C VAL A 161 2.71 -18.96 -7.92
N LEU A 162 2.79 -19.08 -9.24
CA LEU A 162 3.47 -18.09 -10.08
C LEU A 162 2.84 -16.70 -9.96
N SER A 163 1.51 -16.63 -10.03
CA SER A 163 0.77 -15.37 -9.94
C SER A 163 1.00 -14.70 -8.58
N TYR A 164 1.02 -15.49 -7.50
CA TYR A 164 1.33 -14.98 -6.17
C TYR A 164 2.78 -14.48 -6.07
N LEU A 165 3.75 -15.19 -6.65
CA LEU A 165 5.15 -14.74 -6.68
C LEU A 165 5.33 -13.45 -7.48
N LYS A 166 4.67 -13.32 -8.64
CA LYS A 166 4.65 -12.10 -9.45
C LYS A 166 4.03 -10.94 -8.66
N PHE A 167 2.92 -11.18 -7.98
CA PHE A 167 2.28 -10.23 -7.07
C PHE A 167 3.23 -9.82 -5.95
N TYR A 168 3.87 -10.78 -5.28
CA TYR A 168 4.81 -10.56 -4.19
C TYR A 168 5.99 -9.71 -4.66
N ASN A 169 6.65 -10.08 -5.76
CA ASN A 169 7.79 -9.34 -6.29
C ASN A 169 7.46 -7.92 -6.77
N MET A 170 6.18 -7.62 -7.03
CA MET A 170 5.72 -6.30 -7.51
C MET A 170 5.39 -5.32 -6.37
N GLN A 171 5.84 -5.55 -5.12
CA GLN A 171 5.61 -4.63 -3.99
C GLN A 171 6.11 -3.20 -4.23
N ARG A 172 7.12 -2.97 -5.08
CA ARG A 172 7.59 -1.60 -5.39
C ARG A 172 6.58 -0.79 -6.20
N CYS A 173 5.66 -1.46 -6.89
CA CYS A 173 4.59 -0.86 -7.72
C CYS A 173 3.21 -1.26 -7.18
N SER A 174 3.06 -1.25 -5.85
CA SER A 174 1.80 -1.54 -5.17
C SER A 174 0.66 -0.66 -5.70
N PHE A 175 -0.53 -1.26 -5.81
CA PHE A 175 -1.76 -0.65 -6.37
C PHE A 175 -1.73 -0.29 -7.86
N SER A 176 -0.73 -0.76 -8.62
CA SER A 176 -0.77 -0.69 -10.09
C SER A 176 -1.82 -1.67 -10.68
N VAL A 177 -2.23 -1.43 -11.92
CA VAL A 177 -3.15 -2.35 -12.65
C VAL A 177 -2.55 -3.76 -12.75
N SER A 178 -1.24 -3.85 -13.04
CA SER A 178 -0.53 -5.14 -13.10
C SER A 178 -0.50 -5.85 -11.74
N TRP A 179 -0.35 -5.11 -10.64
CA TRP A 179 -0.38 -5.67 -9.29
C TRP A 179 -1.75 -6.30 -8.98
N TRP A 180 -2.85 -5.58 -9.29
CA TRP A 180 -4.21 -6.10 -9.14
C TRP A 180 -4.50 -7.29 -10.05
N PHE A 181 -3.99 -7.26 -11.28
CA PHE A 181 -4.10 -8.37 -12.22
C PHE A 181 -3.50 -9.66 -11.64
N TRP A 182 -2.27 -9.62 -11.12
CA TRP A 182 -1.63 -10.81 -10.54
C TRP A 182 -2.32 -11.29 -9.27
N LEU A 183 -2.83 -10.38 -8.43
CA LEU A 183 -3.63 -10.75 -7.25
C LEU A 183 -4.93 -11.44 -7.63
N PHE A 184 -5.67 -10.88 -8.59
CA PHE A 184 -6.92 -11.44 -9.08
C PHE A 184 -6.69 -12.79 -9.76
N LEU A 185 -5.62 -12.91 -10.56
CA LEU A 185 -5.23 -14.16 -11.20
C LEU A 185 -4.87 -15.24 -10.18
N THR A 186 -4.23 -14.87 -9.07
CA THR A 186 -3.93 -15.80 -7.95
C THR A 186 -5.22 -16.38 -7.37
N GLY A 187 -6.18 -15.52 -6.99
CA GLY A 187 -7.46 -15.96 -6.43
C GLY A 187 -8.28 -16.81 -7.42
N THR A 188 -8.31 -16.39 -8.68
CA THR A 188 -8.99 -17.12 -9.76
C THR A 188 -8.36 -18.49 -9.98
N ALA A 189 -7.03 -18.58 -10.08
CA ALA A 189 -6.32 -19.85 -10.27
C ALA A 189 -6.53 -20.80 -9.08
N CYS A 190 -6.53 -20.31 -7.83
CA CYS A 190 -6.88 -21.13 -6.66
C CYS A 190 -8.32 -21.66 -6.72
N ALA A 191 -9.28 -20.80 -7.08
CA ALA A 191 -10.68 -21.21 -7.20
C ALA A 191 -10.87 -22.26 -8.30
N LEU A 192 -10.20 -22.10 -9.45
CA LEU A 192 -10.20 -23.09 -10.53
C LEU A 192 -9.53 -24.40 -10.09
N ALA A 193 -8.41 -24.35 -9.36
CA ALA A 193 -7.76 -25.56 -8.83
C ALA A 193 -8.69 -26.34 -7.89
N ILE A 194 -9.34 -25.65 -6.94
CA ILE A 194 -10.34 -26.25 -6.05
C ILE A 194 -11.51 -26.81 -6.85
N GLY A 195 -11.98 -26.07 -7.88
CA GLY A 195 -13.08 -26.50 -8.75
C GLY A 195 -12.76 -27.75 -9.57
N VAL A 196 -11.49 -28.01 -9.88
CA VAL A 196 -11.05 -29.25 -10.55
C VAL A 196 -11.01 -30.42 -9.56
N LYS A 197 -10.35 -30.25 -8.42
CA LYS A 197 -10.30 -31.24 -7.33
C LYS A 197 -10.12 -30.55 -5.99
N TYR A 198 -10.73 -31.09 -4.93
CA TYR A 198 -10.59 -30.56 -3.56
C TYR A 198 -9.14 -30.52 -3.07
N MET A 199 -8.23 -31.31 -3.63
CA MET A 199 -6.79 -31.25 -3.35
C MET A 199 -6.19 -29.84 -3.61
N GLY A 200 -6.80 -29.05 -4.50
CA GLY A 200 -6.41 -27.64 -4.71
C GLY A 200 -6.56 -26.76 -3.47
N LEU A 201 -7.35 -27.19 -2.48
CA LEU A 201 -7.51 -26.49 -1.20
C LEU A 201 -6.18 -26.39 -0.45
N PHE A 202 -5.30 -27.40 -0.54
CA PHE A 202 -4.01 -27.37 0.14
C PHE A 202 -3.11 -26.24 -0.41
N THR A 203 -3.12 -26.01 -1.72
CA THR A 203 -2.40 -24.88 -2.32
C THR A 203 -2.99 -23.55 -1.90
N TYR A 204 -4.32 -23.45 -1.84
CA TYR A 204 -4.99 -22.25 -1.34
C TYR A 204 -4.59 -21.93 0.10
N LEU A 205 -4.61 -22.93 0.99
CA LEU A 205 -4.21 -22.77 2.39
C LEU A 205 -2.72 -22.40 2.53
N LEU A 206 -1.85 -23.00 1.71
CA LEU A 206 -0.43 -22.64 1.66
C LEU A 206 -0.24 -21.17 1.29
N LEU A 207 -0.88 -20.71 0.20
CA LEU A 207 -0.77 -19.32 -0.24
C LEU A 207 -1.37 -18.35 0.77
N LEU A 208 -2.47 -18.73 1.42
CA LEU A 208 -3.07 -17.94 2.50
C LEU A 208 -2.12 -17.80 3.70
N ALA A 209 -1.43 -18.88 4.09
CA ALA A 209 -0.43 -18.84 5.16
C ALA A 209 0.76 -17.93 4.80
N ILE A 210 1.26 -18.03 3.56
CA ILE A 210 2.33 -17.15 3.06
C ILE A 210 1.88 -15.69 3.03
N ALA A 211 0.66 -15.41 2.55
CA ALA A 211 0.09 -14.07 2.52
C ALA A 211 -0.13 -13.49 3.93
N GLY A 212 -0.56 -14.33 4.88
CA GLY A 212 -0.68 -13.96 6.29
C GLY A 212 0.68 -13.56 6.89
N GLY A 213 1.72 -14.36 6.65
CA GLY A 213 3.09 -14.06 7.08
C GLY A 213 3.63 -12.76 6.47
N HIS A 214 3.39 -12.54 5.18
CA HIS A 214 3.78 -11.30 4.51
C HIS A 214 3.04 -10.08 5.05
N THR A 215 1.72 -10.19 5.26
CA THR A 215 0.91 -9.12 5.84
C THR A 215 1.39 -8.77 7.25
N TRP A 216 1.74 -9.77 8.05
CA TRP A 216 2.31 -9.58 9.38
C TRP A 216 3.62 -8.78 9.34
N GLN A 217 4.50 -9.06 8.38
CA GLN A 217 5.74 -8.29 8.18
C GLN A 217 5.46 -6.85 7.75
N ILE A 218 4.51 -6.62 6.84
CA ILE A 218 4.12 -5.27 6.40
C ILE A 218 3.57 -4.45 7.56
N ILE A 219 2.73 -5.04 8.41
CA ILE A 219 2.17 -4.37 9.59
C ILE A 219 3.28 -3.92 10.56
N GLY A 220 4.34 -4.72 10.68
CA GLY A 220 5.49 -4.42 11.54
C GLY A 220 6.50 -3.42 10.95
N ASP A 221 6.42 -3.09 9.66
CA ASP A 221 7.39 -2.22 9.00
C ASP A 221 7.10 -0.73 9.22
N THR A 222 7.74 -0.16 10.24
CA THR A 222 7.69 1.27 10.55
C THR A 222 8.35 2.17 9.49
N SER A 223 9.14 1.62 8.56
CA SER A 223 9.72 2.36 7.44
C SER A 223 8.69 2.71 6.38
N LEU A 224 7.57 2.00 6.27
CA LEU A 224 6.42 2.39 5.42
C LEU A 224 5.66 3.59 5.99
N SER A 225 5.65 3.73 7.32
CA SER A 225 5.14 4.94 8.00
C SER A 225 6.05 6.15 7.75
N ASN A 226 7.37 5.94 7.77
CA ASN A 226 8.36 6.98 7.42
C ASN A 226 8.47 7.22 5.90
N GLY A 227 8.21 6.23 5.04
CA GLY A 227 8.14 6.33 3.58
C GLY A 227 6.89 7.08 3.10
N GLY A 228 5.90 7.24 3.98
CA GLY A 228 4.88 8.27 3.88
C GLY A 228 5.48 9.67 3.71
N LEU A 229 6.60 10.01 4.37
CA LEU A 229 7.25 11.31 4.19
C LEU A 229 7.67 11.53 2.73
N ALA A 230 8.23 10.53 2.03
CA ALA A 230 8.65 10.68 0.65
C ALA A 230 7.47 10.91 -0.32
N ARG A 231 6.28 10.42 0.05
CA ARG A 231 5.02 10.67 -0.68
C ARG A 231 4.40 12.01 -0.29
N ILE A 232 4.61 12.47 0.95
CA ILE A 232 4.20 13.79 1.44
C ILE A 232 5.09 14.90 0.84
N THR A 233 6.39 14.67 0.66
CA THR A 233 7.34 15.64 0.08
C THR A 233 7.23 15.81 -1.43
N GLN A 234 6.62 14.85 -2.14
CA GLN A 234 6.60 14.85 -3.60
C GLN A 234 5.77 16.03 -4.14
N GLY A 235 6.46 17.10 -4.56
CA GLY A 235 5.86 18.33 -5.10
C GLY A 235 5.69 19.48 -4.11
N GLN A 236 6.15 19.35 -2.86
CA GLN A 236 6.19 20.47 -1.92
C GLN A 236 7.48 21.29 -2.08
N PRO A 237 7.47 22.62 -1.92
CA PRO A 237 8.69 23.40 -1.95
C PRO A 237 9.59 23.06 -0.76
N LEU A 238 10.91 23.02 -0.97
CA LEU A 238 11.85 22.65 0.09
C LEU A 238 12.08 23.78 1.10
N GLU A 239 12.22 25.01 0.62
CA GLU A 239 12.56 26.17 1.45
C GLU A 239 11.30 26.89 1.93
N ILE A 240 11.18 27.05 3.25
CA ILE A 240 10.11 27.84 3.86
C ILE A 240 10.40 29.31 3.59
N ALA A 241 9.45 29.98 2.96
CA ALA A 241 9.50 31.42 2.66
C ALA A 241 8.44 32.19 3.45
N PHE A 242 8.62 33.50 3.58
CA PHE A 242 7.55 34.37 4.06
C PHE A 242 6.32 34.26 3.14
N GLY A 243 5.13 34.13 3.71
CA GLY A 243 3.85 33.82 3.03
C GLY A 243 3.55 32.32 2.87
N SER A 244 4.46 31.44 3.29
CA SER A 244 4.28 29.99 3.15
C SER A 244 3.20 29.48 4.10
N GLN A 245 2.38 28.55 3.60
CA GLN A 245 1.40 27.82 4.40
C GLN A 245 2.03 26.50 4.83
N ILE A 246 2.05 26.24 6.13
CA ILE A 246 2.77 25.12 6.74
C ILE A 246 1.93 24.41 7.80
N THR A 247 2.23 23.14 8.06
CA THR A 247 1.81 22.43 9.28
C THR A 247 3.04 22.17 10.16
N LEU A 248 2.92 22.47 11.46
CA LEU A 248 4.00 22.28 12.43
C LEU A 248 3.73 21.05 13.28
N ARG A 249 4.65 20.10 13.28
CA ARG A 249 4.60 18.88 14.11
C ARG A 249 5.66 18.91 15.19
N ASN A 250 5.29 18.52 16.41
CA ASN A 250 6.25 18.43 17.51
C ASN A 250 7.14 17.19 17.37
N VAL A 251 8.46 17.33 17.54
CA VAL A 251 9.44 16.25 17.32
C VAL A 251 9.32 15.13 18.36
N TRP A 252 8.96 15.47 19.61
CA TRP A 252 8.85 14.50 20.72
C TRP A 252 7.56 13.66 20.68
N SER A 253 6.57 14.03 19.86
CA SER A 253 5.26 13.37 19.77
C SER A 253 5.31 12.00 19.06
N LYS A 254 6.02 11.03 19.64
CA LYS A 254 6.08 9.63 19.18
C LYS A 254 5.70 8.70 20.34
N PRO A 255 4.84 7.69 20.12
CA PRO A 255 4.34 7.20 18.83
C PRO A 255 3.14 7.99 18.25
N VAL A 256 2.43 8.78 19.07
CA VAL A 256 1.25 9.53 18.62
C VAL A 256 1.67 10.89 18.08
N PRO A 257 1.52 11.17 16.76
CA PRO A 257 1.88 12.45 16.17
C PRO A 257 1.08 13.58 16.79
N CYS A 258 1.60 14.80 16.75
CA CYS A 258 0.91 15.95 17.30
C CYS A 258 1.25 17.23 16.53
N TRP A 259 0.24 17.83 15.90
CA TRP A 259 0.35 19.06 15.12
C TRP A 259 -0.14 20.26 15.92
N LEU A 260 0.54 21.41 15.77
CA LEU A 260 0.09 22.68 16.31
C LEU A 260 -1.27 23.02 15.69
N HIS A 261 -2.27 23.17 16.54
CA HIS A 261 -3.68 23.25 16.16
C HIS A 261 -4.35 24.43 16.84
N SER A 262 -5.36 25.00 16.18
CA SER A 262 -6.23 26.01 16.79
C SER A 262 -7.61 25.97 16.17
N HIS A 263 -8.65 26.26 16.95
CA HIS A 263 -10.04 26.25 16.51
C HIS A 263 -10.78 27.44 17.13
N LYS A 264 -12.01 27.72 16.71
CA LYS A 264 -12.76 28.94 17.11
C LYS A 264 -13.09 29.03 18.62
N ASN A 265 -12.87 27.99 19.40
CA ASN A 265 -13.19 28.01 20.82
C ASN A 265 -12.15 28.78 21.62
N MET A 266 -12.61 29.43 22.68
CA MET A 266 -11.80 30.24 23.58
C MET A 266 -11.47 29.45 24.85
N TYR A 267 -10.36 29.78 25.52
CA TYR A 267 -10.12 29.27 26.86
C TYR A 267 -11.26 29.70 27.81
N PRO A 268 -11.67 28.87 28.77
CA PRO A 268 -12.73 29.24 29.72
C PRO A 268 -12.26 30.40 30.59
N ILE A 269 -13.11 31.38 30.94
CA ILE A 269 -12.72 32.57 31.72
C ILE A 269 -11.99 32.20 33.02
N ARG A 270 -12.37 31.08 33.63
CA ARG A 270 -11.64 30.45 34.73
C ARG A 270 -11.42 28.98 34.40
N TYR A 271 -10.22 28.48 34.69
CA TYR A 271 -9.93 27.05 34.61
C TYR A 271 -10.54 26.32 35.81
N ASP A 272 -10.58 24.98 35.76
CA ASP A 272 -11.11 24.13 36.83
C ASP A 272 -10.38 24.32 38.17
N SER A 273 -9.13 24.78 38.13
CA SER A 273 -8.34 25.16 39.32
C SER A 273 -8.78 26.46 40.00
N GLY A 274 -9.75 27.19 39.44
CA GLY A 274 -10.20 28.51 39.91
C GLY A 274 -9.34 29.69 39.46
N ARG A 275 -8.18 29.44 38.84
CA ARG A 275 -7.32 30.48 38.21
C ARG A 275 -8.02 31.11 37.01
N GLY A 276 -7.81 32.42 36.82
CA GLY A 276 -8.28 33.13 35.63
C GLY A 276 -7.48 32.76 34.38
N SER A 277 -8.14 32.74 33.23
CA SER A 277 -7.50 32.62 31.91
C SER A 277 -7.49 33.95 31.17
N SER A 278 -6.83 33.97 30.02
CA SER A 278 -6.86 35.10 29.09
C SER A 278 -8.18 35.22 28.31
N HIS A 279 -9.01 34.18 28.34
CA HIS A 279 -10.17 33.98 27.48
C HIS A 279 -9.84 34.17 25.99
N GLN A 280 -8.61 33.92 25.54
CA GLN A 280 -8.23 33.99 24.12
C GLN A 280 -8.51 32.67 23.38
N GLN A 281 -8.29 32.64 22.06
CA GLN A 281 -8.55 31.47 21.23
C GLN A 281 -7.57 30.35 21.60
N GLN A 282 -8.09 29.13 21.77
CA GLN A 282 -7.30 27.98 22.21
C GLN A 282 -6.24 27.60 21.17
N VAL A 283 -5.05 27.28 21.65
CA VAL A 283 -4.01 26.64 20.85
C VAL A 283 -3.61 25.34 21.54
N THR A 284 -3.64 24.26 20.78
CA THR A 284 -3.48 22.92 21.30
C THR A 284 -2.57 22.13 20.38
N CYS A 285 -2.40 20.86 20.70
CA CYS A 285 -1.73 19.93 19.84
C CYS A 285 -2.66 18.74 19.55
N TYR A 286 -2.99 18.60 18.28
CA TYR A 286 -4.00 17.67 17.79
C TYR A 286 -3.34 16.47 17.08
N PRO A 287 -3.75 15.22 17.36
CA PRO A 287 -3.06 14.05 16.86
C PRO A 287 -3.50 13.55 15.48
N PHE A 288 -4.32 14.32 14.76
CA PHE A 288 -4.78 13.97 13.41
C PHE A 288 -4.58 15.15 12.43
N LYS A 289 -4.55 14.84 11.13
CA LYS A 289 -4.48 15.86 10.07
C LYS A 289 -5.82 16.59 9.96
N ASP A 290 -5.77 17.92 10.02
CA ASP A 290 -6.94 18.79 9.99
C ASP A 290 -6.64 20.10 9.25
N VAL A 291 -7.66 20.75 8.69
CA VAL A 291 -7.53 22.07 8.06
C VAL A 291 -7.12 23.16 9.08
N ASN A 292 -7.44 22.96 10.35
CA ASN A 292 -7.07 23.81 11.48
C ASN A 292 -5.62 23.59 11.97
N ASN A 293 -4.85 22.72 11.30
CA ASN A 293 -3.41 22.56 11.57
C ASN A 293 -2.55 23.49 10.70
N TRP A 294 -3.15 24.23 9.77
CA TRP A 294 -2.44 25.08 8.82
C TRP A 294 -2.14 26.46 9.41
N TRP A 295 -0.88 26.88 9.26
CA TRP A 295 -0.37 28.18 9.70
C TRP A 295 0.32 28.90 8.53
N ILE A 296 0.29 30.22 8.53
CA ILE A 296 0.97 31.06 7.55
C ILE A 296 2.16 31.75 8.23
N VAL A 297 3.35 31.58 7.67
CA VAL A 297 4.57 32.25 8.14
C VAL A 297 4.61 33.65 7.59
N LYS A 298 4.18 34.64 8.38
CA LYS A 298 4.01 36.03 7.96
C LYS A 298 5.22 36.88 8.35
N ASP A 299 5.57 37.81 7.46
CA ASP A 299 6.55 38.86 7.72
C ASP A 299 5.91 39.96 8.59
N PRO A 300 6.44 40.27 9.79
CA PRO A 300 5.90 41.32 10.65
C PRO A 300 5.83 42.69 9.99
N GLY A 301 6.75 42.99 9.06
CA GLY A 301 6.85 44.26 8.36
C GLY A 301 5.92 44.42 7.15
N LYS A 302 5.18 43.37 6.77
CA LYS A 302 4.29 43.38 5.61
C LYS A 302 2.86 43.02 5.99
N GLN A 303 1.90 43.61 5.27
CA GLN A 303 0.48 43.27 5.43
C GLN A 303 0.07 42.04 4.62
N GLU A 304 0.78 41.75 3.52
CA GLU A 304 0.49 40.63 2.63
C GLU A 304 0.76 39.27 3.29
N LEU A 305 -0.12 38.30 3.05
CA LEU A 305 -0.01 36.91 3.51
C LEU A 305 0.47 35.95 2.41
N VAL A 306 0.86 36.48 1.26
CA VAL A 306 1.26 35.70 0.08
C VAL A 306 2.77 35.65 -0.06
N VAL A 307 3.25 34.60 -0.72
CA VAL A 307 4.69 34.43 -1.00
C VAL A 307 5.10 35.42 -2.08
N SER A 308 6.23 36.11 -1.87
CA SER A 308 6.80 37.02 -2.88
C SER A 308 7.32 36.24 -4.10
N ASN A 309 7.45 36.92 -5.24
CA ASN A 309 8.14 36.37 -6.41
C ASN A 309 9.35 37.26 -6.75
N PRO A 310 10.61 36.78 -6.53
CA PRO A 310 10.99 35.46 -6.04
C PRO A 310 10.66 35.24 -4.53
N PRO A 311 10.50 33.97 -4.08
CA PRO A 311 10.25 33.66 -2.67
C PRO A 311 11.40 34.13 -1.78
N ARG A 312 11.08 34.80 -0.67
CA ARG A 312 12.06 35.20 0.36
C ARG A 312 12.14 34.12 1.44
N PRO A 313 13.21 33.30 1.50
CA PRO A 313 13.34 32.23 2.49
C PRO A 313 13.45 32.80 3.91
N VAL A 314 12.92 32.04 4.89
CA VAL A 314 13.06 32.33 6.32
C VAL A 314 14.36 31.68 6.81
N ARG A 315 15.18 32.46 7.52
CA ARG A 315 16.49 32.04 8.01
C ARG A 315 16.51 31.91 9.53
N HIS A 316 17.54 31.22 10.02
CA HIS A 316 17.85 31.20 11.44
C HIS A 316 18.00 32.62 11.99
N GLY A 317 17.28 32.91 13.07
CA GLY A 317 17.29 34.22 13.72
C GLY A 317 16.24 35.20 13.20
N ASP A 318 15.55 34.90 12.10
CA ASP A 318 14.48 35.75 11.59
C ASP A 318 13.29 35.80 12.57
N ILE A 319 12.64 36.96 12.61
CA ILE A 319 11.41 37.19 13.36
C ILE A 319 10.22 37.01 12.43
N VAL A 320 9.28 36.16 12.83
CA VAL A 320 8.07 35.82 12.09
C VAL A 320 6.82 36.05 12.94
N GLN A 321 5.69 36.16 12.26
CA GLN A 321 4.35 36.02 12.81
C GLN A 321 3.76 34.70 12.31
N LEU A 322 3.12 33.92 13.19
CA LEU A 322 2.38 32.72 12.78
C LEU A 322 0.89 33.02 12.79
N VAL A 323 0.28 33.05 11.61
CA VAL A 323 -1.15 33.31 11.43
C VAL A 323 -1.87 31.98 11.27
N HIS A 324 -2.86 31.70 12.10
CA HIS A 324 -3.68 30.51 11.96
C HIS A 324 -4.53 30.58 10.68
N GLY A 325 -4.44 29.57 9.82
CA GLY A 325 -4.99 29.60 8.46
C GLY A 325 -6.50 29.76 8.40
N MET A 326 -7.25 29.12 9.32
CA MET A 326 -8.72 29.14 9.31
C MET A 326 -9.34 30.34 10.03
N THR A 327 -8.68 30.86 11.07
CA THR A 327 -9.24 31.98 11.88
C THR A 327 -8.52 33.31 11.68
N ALA A 328 -7.41 33.33 10.92
CA ALA A 328 -6.55 34.49 10.69
C ALA A 328 -6.04 35.17 11.98
N ARG A 329 -6.06 34.46 13.12
CA ARG A 329 -5.54 34.94 14.40
C ARG A 329 -4.06 34.64 14.53
N LEU A 330 -3.36 35.45 15.29
CA LEU A 330 -1.90 35.38 15.44
C LEU A 330 -1.54 34.56 16.68
N LEU A 331 -0.59 33.64 16.53
CA LEU A 331 -0.01 32.89 17.66
C LEU A 331 0.63 33.87 18.65
N ASN A 332 0.29 33.72 19.92
CA ASN A 332 0.62 34.66 20.98
C ASN A 332 0.92 33.90 22.28
N THR A 333 1.76 34.49 23.11
CA THR A 333 1.94 34.09 24.51
C THR A 333 2.12 35.34 25.34
N HIS A 334 1.77 35.25 26.62
CA HIS A 334 1.65 36.39 27.50
C HIS A 334 1.75 35.92 28.96
N ASP A 335 1.75 36.85 29.90
CA ASP A 335 1.97 36.55 31.32
C ASP A 335 0.71 36.01 32.02
N VAL A 336 0.16 34.93 31.47
CA VAL A 336 -0.93 34.14 32.05
C VAL A 336 -0.43 32.70 32.16
N ALA A 337 -0.69 32.07 33.30
CA ALA A 337 -0.26 30.70 33.57
C ALA A 337 -1.08 29.70 32.74
N ALA A 338 -0.41 28.68 32.18
CA ALA A 338 -1.05 27.66 31.35
C ALA A 338 -2.14 26.87 32.12
N PRO A 339 -3.17 26.34 31.43
CA PRO A 339 -4.34 25.73 32.05
C PRO A 339 -4.02 24.51 32.91
N MET A 340 -3.17 23.60 32.45
CA MET A 340 -2.78 22.39 33.18
C MET A 340 -1.42 22.53 33.85
N SER A 341 -0.52 23.30 33.26
CA SER A 341 0.87 23.45 33.72
C SER A 341 1.17 24.87 34.21
N PRO A 342 0.74 25.27 35.44
CA PRO A 342 0.78 26.66 35.90
C PRO A 342 2.17 27.31 35.98
N HIS A 343 3.24 26.51 35.94
CA HIS A 343 4.63 27.00 35.94
C HIS A 343 5.07 27.55 34.58
N TRP A 344 4.30 27.29 33.51
CA TRP A 344 4.56 27.77 32.15
C TRP A 344 3.48 28.77 31.70
N GLN A 345 3.78 29.50 30.63
CA GLN A 345 2.85 30.48 30.05
C GLN A 345 1.81 29.82 29.17
N GLU A 346 0.59 30.36 29.17
CA GLU A 346 -0.45 30.01 28.21
C GLU A 346 -0.03 30.41 26.78
N ILE A 347 -0.24 29.51 25.83
CA ILE A 347 -0.16 29.79 24.39
C ILE A 347 -1.58 29.93 23.86
N SER A 348 -1.81 30.97 23.07
CA SER A 348 -3.13 31.31 22.55
C SER A 348 -3.04 31.92 21.16
N CYS A 349 -4.16 32.00 20.48
CA CYS A 349 -4.34 32.83 19.29
C CYS A 349 -4.94 34.17 19.76
N TYR A 350 -4.23 35.28 19.53
CA TYR A 350 -4.62 36.59 20.03
C TYR A 350 -5.97 37.03 19.48
N VAL A 351 -6.85 37.45 20.40
CA VAL A 351 -8.14 38.06 20.09
C VAL A 351 -8.18 39.45 20.70
N ASP A 352 -8.35 40.44 19.83
CA ASP A 352 -8.50 41.83 20.24
C ASP A 352 -9.92 42.04 20.79
N TYR A 353 -10.02 42.14 22.11
CA TYR A 353 -11.25 42.46 22.83
C TYR A 353 -11.45 43.97 23.00
N ASN A 354 -10.72 44.81 22.26
CA ASN A 354 -10.66 46.26 22.46
C ASN A 354 -10.15 46.62 23.88
N VAL A 355 -9.23 45.79 24.39
CA VAL A 355 -8.57 45.95 25.69
C VAL A 355 -7.16 46.49 25.42
N SER A 356 -6.65 47.36 26.28
CA SER A 356 -5.36 48.06 26.15
C SER A 356 -4.10 47.17 26.18
N MET A 357 -4.24 45.86 25.98
CA MET A 357 -3.11 44.92 25.92
C MET A 357 -2.69 44.71 24.46
N PRO A 358 -1.52 45.23 24.04
CA PRO A 358 -1.03 45.03 22.68
C PRO A 358 -0.73 43.55 22.45
N SER A 359 -0.97 43.08 21.22
CA SER A 359 -0.63 41.72 20.82
C SER A 359 0.88 41.48 20.92
N GLN A 360 1.30 40.37 21.55
CA GLN A 360 2.69 39.92 21.60
C GLN A 360 2.81 38.67 20.73
N ASN A 361 3.01 38.88 19.43
CA ASN A 361 2.85 37.83 18.41
C ASN A 361 4.11 37.61 17.57
N LEU A 362 5.25 38.11 18.05
CA LEU A 362 6.54 37.99 17.38
C LEU A 362 7.30 36.78 17.89
N TRP A 363 7.71 35.92 16.95
CA TRP A 363 8.44 34.69 17.23
C TRP A 363 9.74 34.68 16.45
N LYS A 364 10.87 34.51 17.13
CA LYS A 364 12.17 34.29 16.52
C LYS A 364 12.35 32.80 16.20
N VAL A 365 12.76 32.49 14.97
CA VAL A 365 12.98 31.12 14.51
C VAL A 365 14.42 30.69 14.81
N GLU A 366 14.59 29.62 15.58
CA GLU A 366 15.90 29.05 15.88
C GLU A 366 16.04 27.61 15.35
N ILE A 367 16.85 27.40 14.31
CA ILE A 367 17.12 26.07 13.74
C ILE A 367 18.14 25.36 14.61
N VAL A 368 17.74 24.21 15.17
CA VAL A 368 18.50 23.47 16.17
C VAL A 368 19.53 22.55 15.53
N ASN A 369 19.15 21.85 14.45
CA ASN A 369 19.98 20.88 13.75
C ASN A 369 20.70 21.48 12.53
N ARG A 370 21.12 22.74 12.62
CA ARG A 370 21.77 23.44 11.50
C ARG A 370 23.23 23.01 11.32
N ASP A 371 23.63 22.81 10.08
CA ASP A 371 25.06 22.79 9.69
C ASP A 371 25.56 24.24 9.55
N ALA A 372 26.87 24.46 9.73
CA ALA A 372 27.47 25.81 9.73
C ALA A 372 27.19 26.64 8.46
N ASN A 373 26.85 25.99 7.34
CA ASN A 373 26.58 26.63 6.06
C ASN A 373 25.08 26.65 5.68
N GLU A 374 24.19 26.02 6.45
CA GLU A 374 22.77 25.89 6.12
C GLU A 374 21.88 26.62 7.14
N GLU A 375 21.63 27.90 6.89
CA GLU A 375 20.81 28.75 7.77
C GLU A 375 19.34 28.84 7.34
N VAL A 376 18.94 28.18 6.26
CA VAL A 376 17.58 28.28 5.69
C VAL A 376 16.66 27.26 6.36
N TRP A 377 15.45 27.70 6.74
CA TRP A 377 14.43 26.81 7.27
C TRP A 377 13.84 25.93 6.15
N LYS A 378 14.05 24.62 6.23
CA LYS A 378 13.61 23.64 5.23
C LYS A 378 12.49 22.73 5.77
N THR A 379 11.54 22.40 4.90
CA THR A 379 10.49 21.39 5.16
C THR A 379 11.12 20.04 5.49
N ILE A 380 10.61 19.35 6.51
CA ILE A 380 11.02 18.02 6.97
C ILE A 380 12.46 17.89 7.50
N LEU A 381 13.42 18.65 6.98
CA LEU A 381 14.83 18.56 7.35
C LEU A 381 15.17 19.39 8.59
N SER A 382 14.58 20.57 8.74
CA SER A 382 14.91 21.46 9.87
C SER A 382 14.05 21.16 11.10
N GLU A 383 14.70 21.04 12.24
CA GLU A 383 14.09 21.12 13.57
C GLU A 383 14.24 22.54 14.10
N VAL A 384 13.13 23.21 14.41
CA VAL A 384 13.12 24.60 14.86
C VAL A 384 12.52 24.78 16.24
N LYS A 385 13.06 25.74 16.98
CA LYS A 385 12.42 26.35 18.14
C LYS A 385 11.79 27.67 17.73
N LEU A 386 10.63 27.95 18.29
CA LEU A 386 9.95 29.23 18.15
C LEU A 386 10.08 29.96 19.49
N LEU A 387 10.93 30.97 19.52
CA LEU A 387 11.21 31.77 20.71
C LEU A 387 10.37 33.05 20.68
N HIS A 388 9.50 33.23 21.65
CA HIS A 388 8.69 34.42 21.75
C HIS A 388 9.54 35.64 22.11
N VAL A 389 9.45 36.72 21.32
CA VAL A 389 10.36 37.87 21.45
C VAL A 389 10.15 38.63 22.76
N ASN A 390 8.89 38.87 23.16
CA ASN A 390 8.58 39.71 24.32
C ASN A 390 8.84 39.02 25.67
N THR A 391 8.59 37.71 25.75
CA THR A 391 8.69 36.96 27.02
C THR A 391 9.87 36.00 27.07
N SER A 392 10.61 35.83 25.97
CA SER A 392 11.67 34.81 25.80
C SER A 392 11.21 33.37 26.03
N ALA A 393 9.89 33.12 25.98
CA ALA A 393 9.34 31.79 26.15
C ALA A 393 9.48 30.96 24.87
N VAL A 394 9.83 29.68 25.00
CA VAL A 394 9.90 28.74 23.86
C VAL A 394 8.59 27.98 23.73
N LEU A 395 8.07 27.87 22.50
CA LEU A 395 6.89 27.06 22.20
C LEU A 395 7.17 25.57 22.47
N LYS A 396 6.41 24.96 23.37
CA LYS A 396 6.67 23.61 23.88
C LYS A 396 5.40 22.78 24.00
N LEU A 397 5.53 21.48 23.77
CA LEU A 397 4.50 20.49 24.12
C LEU A 397 4.66 20.04 25.57
N SER A 398 3.64 20.25 26.41
CA SER A 398 3.72 19.88 27.83
C SER A 398 3.61 18.37 28.06
N GLY A 399 2.88 17.68 27.18
CA GLY A 399 2.55 16.25 27.31
C GLY A 399 1.30 15.96 28.14
N THR A 400 0.65 17.00 28.71
CA THR A 400 -0.62 16.87 29.44
C THR A 400 -1.81 17.10 28.52
N ALA A 401 -2.91 16.41 28.77
CA ALA A 401 -4.16 16.62 28.03
C ALA A 401 -5.01 17.69 28.72
N LEU A 402 -5.67 18.53 27.91
CA LEU A 402 -6.67 19.47 28.39
C LEU A 402 -7.95 18.72 28.83
N PRO A 403 -8.79 19.31 29.68
CA PRO A 403 -10.09 18.76 30.05
C PRO A 403 -11.08 18.76 28.88
N ASP A 404 -12.33 18.37 29.16
CA ASP A 404 -13.37 18.24 28.12
C ASP A 404 -13.63 19.55 27.34
N TRP A 405 -13.46 20.73 27.96
CA TRP A 405 -13.57 22.03 27.29
C TRP A 405 -12.49 22.28 26.23
N GLY A 406 -11.37 21.55 26.29
CA GLY A 406 -10.27 21.54 25.32
C GLY A 406 -10.25 20.26 24.48
N TYR A 407 -11.37 19.54 24.42
CA TYR A 407 -11.56 18.31 23.62
C TYR A 407 -10.53 17.20 23.90
N ARG A 408 -9.94 17.18 25.10
CA ARG A 408 -8.86 16.23 25.46
C ARG A 408 -7.64 16.29 24.54
N GLN A 409 -7.44 17.41 23.86
CA GLN A 409 -6.25 17.67 23.06
C GLN A 409 -5.05 17.97 23.97
N LEU A 410 -3.83 17.84 23.45
CA LEU A 410 -2.63 18.07 24.25
C LEU A 410 -2.36 19.57 24.43
N GLU A 411 -1.89 19.95 25.62
CA GLU A 411 -1.58 21.33 25.99
C GLU A 411 -0.26 21.80 25.37
N ILE A 412 -0.30 23.00 24.80
CA ILE A 412 0.86 23.74 24.30
C ILE A 412 1.15 24.91 25.23
N VAL A 413 2.42 25.09 25.59
CA VAL A 413 2.87 26.00 26.64
C VAL A 413 4.08 26.82 26.19
N GLY A 414 4.26 27.99 26.81
CA GLY A 414 5.44 28.83 26.67
C GLY A 414 6.38 28.62 27.85
N ASP A 415 7.53 27.99 27.61
CA ASP A 415 8.52 27.72 28.66
C ASP A 415 9.57 28.83 28.73
N LYS A 416 9.60 29.58 29.83
CA LYS A 416 10.53 30.71 30.07
C LYS A 416 11.93 30.25 30.52
N SER A 417 12.21 28.95 30.63
CA SER A 417 13.47 28.49 31.21
C SER A 417 13.95 27.16 30.61
N SER A 418 15.01 27.21 29.80
CA SER A 418 16.19 26.34 29.95
C SER A 418 17.23 26.62 28.86
N ASN A 419 18.51 26.73 29.25
CA ASN A 419 19.64 26.54 28.33
C ASN A 419 19.80 25.08 27.89
N VAL A 420 18.85 24.21 28.24
CA VAL A 420 18.88 22.77 28.01
C VAL A 420 17.88 22.43 26.92
N TYR A 421 18.38 21.89 25.82
CA TYR A 421 17.55 21.43 24.71
C TYR A 421 16.75 20.18 25.10
N HIS A 422 15.43 20.25 24.91
CA HIS A 422 14.55 19.08 24.97
C HIS A 422 13.79 18.94 23.65
N GLN A 423 13.59 17.69 23.20
CA GLN A 423 12.90 17.39 21.94
C GLN A 423 11.46 17.91 21.90
N ASN A 424 10.80 18.09 23.04
CA ASN A 424 9.43 18.62 23.11
C ASN A 424 9.34 20.14 22.83
N MET A 425 10.46 20.82 22.73
CA MET A 425 10.57 22.22 22.32
C MET A 425 10.84 22.37 20.81
N ALA A 426 11.14 21.25 20.11
CA ALA A 426 11.46 21.26 18.69
C ALA A 426 10.23 20.95 17.84
N TRP A 427 10.13 21.68 16.74
CA TRP A 427 9.05 21.58 15.76
C TRP A 427 9.62 21.37 14.37
N ASN A 428 8.90 20.61 13.56
CA ASN A 428 9.26 20.31 12.19
C ASN A 428 8.10 20.68 11.27
N VAL A 429 8.39 21.19 10.08
CA VAL A 429 7.35 21.44 9.06
C VAL A 429 7.10 20.15 8.29
N GLU A 430 5.90 19.57 8.42
CA GLU A 430 5.55 18.31 7.74
C GLU A 430 4.94 18.56 6.35
N GLU A 431 3.98 19.48 6.25
CA GLU A 431 3.36 19.86 4.98
C GLU A 431 3.61 21.34 4.68
N HIS A 432 3.90 21.64 3.42
CA HIS A 432 4.23 22.98 2.96
C HIS A 432 3.63 23.30 1.58
N ARG A 433 3.04 24.49 1.44
CA ARG A 433 2.50 25.03 0.18
C ARG A 433 2.79 26.54 0.07
N TYR A 434 3.10 27.00 -1.14
CA TYR A 434 3.05 28.44 -1.46
C TYR A 434 1.60 28.86 -1.71
N GLY A 435 1.15 29.93 -1.04
CA GLY A 435 -0.14 30.55 -1.36
C GLY A 435 -0.12 31.07 -2.79
N LYS A 436 -0.95 30.51 -3.69
CA LYS A 436 -1.01 30.96 -5.09
C LYS A 436 -1.57 32.39 -5.17
N SER A 437 -0.76 33.36 -5.58
CA SER A 437 -1.26 34.65 -6.06
C SER A 437 -1.77 34.47 -7.50
N LYS A 438 -3.09 34.44 -7.66
CA LYS A 438 -3.84 34.46 -8.94
C LYS A 438 -3.62 33.30 -9.90
N ALA A 439 -4.72 32.63 -10.23
CA ALA A 439 -4.84 31.76 -11.38
C ALA A 439 -4.47 32.54 -12.65
N VAL A 440 -3.53 32.00 -13.42
CA VAL A 440 -3.42 32.29 -14.84
C VAL A 440 -4.07 31.10 -15.55
N CYS A 441 -5.08 31.42 -16.37
CA CYS A 441 -5.94 30.49 -17.09
C CYS A 441 -5.18 29.51 -17.98
#